data_AF-A0A357HMX6-F1
#
_entry.id   AF-A0A357HMX6-F1
#
_cell.length_a   1.000
_cell.length_b   1.000
_cell.length_c   1.000
_cell.angle_alpha   90.00
_cell.angle_beta   90.00
_cell.angle_gamma   90.00
#
_symmetry.space_group_name_H-M   'P 1'
#
loop_
_entity.id
_entity.type
_entity.pdbx_description
1 polymer ?
#
loop_
_entity_poly.entity_id
_entity_poly.type
_entity_poly.pdbx_seq_one_letter_code
_entity_poly.pdbx_strand_id
1 'polypeptide(L)'
;MSHITPLDVDIPEIEPDFSAPFFQGFQVVASYILAGAMLVVLVMLIIAGASLAFRGIASDRMRTWAGENILWIFIAAAILGAASGLFAWFVNFDFGF
;
A
#
# COMPACT_ATOMS: atom_id res chain seq x y z
N MET A 1 -40.20 -9.48 45.55
CA MET A 1 -40.51 -9.63 44.11
C MET A 1 -39.20 -9.95 43.41
N SER A 2 -38.94 -11.22 43.12
CA SER A 2 -37.72 -11.71 42.49
C SER A 2 -37.84 -11.55 40.97
N HIS A 3 -37.08 -10.62 40.40
CA HIS A 3 -36.93 -10.54 38.95
C HIS A 3 -35.92 -11.62 38.54
N ILE A 4 -36.43 -12.69 37.92
CA ILE A 4 -35.61 -13.75 37.33
C ILE A 4 -35.30 -13.29 35.90
N THR A 5 -34.08 -12.84 35.64
CA THR A 5 -33.57 -12.62 34.28
C THR A 5 -33.20 -13.99 33.69
N PRO A 6 -33.73 -14.34 32.50
CA PRO A 6 -33.48 -15.64 31.90
C PRO A 6 -32.03 -15.71 31.43
N LEU A 7 -31.28 -16.67 31.99
CA LEU A 7 -30.07 -17.28 31.43
C LEU A 7 -29.12 -16.29 30.73
N ASP A 8 -28.20 -15.71 31.50
CA ASP A 8 -26.93 -15.24 30.93
C ASP A 8 -26.28 -16.44 30.24
N VAL A 9 -26.47 -16.50 28.92
CA VAL A 9 -25.68 -17.36 28.05
C VAL A 9 -24.32 -16.68 28.01
N ASP A 10 -23.33 -17.27 28.67
CA ASP A 10 -21.91 -16.91 28.48
C ASP A 10 -21.59 -17.11 27.00
N ILE A 11 -21.72 -16.05 26.23
CA ILE A 11 -21.25 -15.99 24.85
C ILE A 11 -19.73 -15.88 24.99
N PRO A 12 -18.95 -16.91 24.60
CA PRO A 12 -17.50 -16.78 24.60
C PRO A 12 -17.12 -15.60 23.72
N GLU A 13 -16.17 -14.78 24.17
CA GLU A 13 -15.63 -13.69 23.36
C GLU A 13 -15.02 -14.30 22.09
N ILE A 14 -15.73 -14.18 20.97
CA ILE A 14 -15.24 -14.59 19.66
C ILE A 14 -14.28 -13.48 19.21
N GLU A 15 -13.02 -13.62 19.59
CA GLU A 15 -11.95 -12.79 19.05
C GLU A 15 -11.71 -13.23 17.59
N PRO A 16 -11.71 -12.28 16.63
CA PRO A 16 -11.30 -12.60 15.27
C PRO A 16 -9.82 -12.99 15.26
N ASP A 17 -9.53 -14.26 15.03
CA ASP A 17 -8.17 -14.80 14.93
C ASP A 17 -7.50 -14.34 13.61
N PHE A 18 -6.81 -13.20 13.67
CA PHE A 18 -5.98 -12.67 12.59
C PHE A 18 -4.57 -13.29 12.56
N SER A 19 -4.26 -14.20 13.48
CA SER A 19 -3.00 -14.95 13.51
C SER A 19 -3.00 -16.16 12.58
N ALA A 20 -4.14 -16.44 11.94
CA ALA A 20 -4.28 -17.54 11.01
C ALA A 20 -3.22 -17.46 9.88
N PRO A 21 -2.53 -18.57 9.53
CA PRO A 21 -1.41 -18.58 8.59
C PRO A 21 -1.70 -17.98 7.20
N PHE A 22 -2.96 -17.92 6.79
CA PHE A 22 -3.37 -17.33 5.52
C PHE A 22 -3.25 -15.80 5.50
N PHE A 23 -3.50 -15.10 6.62
CA PHE A 23 -3.31 -13.65 6.72
C PHE A 23 -1.84 -13.28 6.60
N GLN A 24 -0.97 -14.08 7.24
CA GLN A 24 0.47 -13.94 7.16
C GLN A 24 1.00 -14.19 5.73
N GLY A 25 0.50 -15.22 5.06
CA GLY A 25 0.82 -15.50 3.66
C GLY A 25 0.37 -14.39 2.70
N PHE A 26 -0.85 -13.87 2.87
CA PHE A 26 -1.39 -12.77 2.07
C PHE A 26 -0.57 -11.49 2.24
N GLN A 27 -0.20 -11.15 3.48
CA GLN A 27 0.63 -10.00 3.80
C GLN A 27 2.00 -10.07 3.10
N VAL A 28 2.65 -11.25 3.10
CA VAL A 28 3.94 -11.44 2.42
C VAL A 28 3.79 -11.22 0.91
N VAL A 29 2.80 -11.84 0.26
CA VAL A 29 2.59 -11.68 -1.18
C VAL A 29 2.25 -10.23 -1.55
N ALA A 30 1.36 -9.59 -0.79
CA ALA A 30 1.00 -8.19 -0.98
C ALA A 30 2.23 -7.27 -0.86
N SER A 31 3.10 -7.53 0.12
CA SER A 31 4.33 -6.74 0.33
C SER A 31 5.29 -6.82 -0.85
N TYR A 32 5.46 -8.00 -1.46
CA TYR A 32 6.32 -8.16 -2.64
C TYR A 32 5.76 -7.42 -3.86
N ILE A 33 4.44 -7.46 -4.07
CA ILE A 33 3.81 -6.75 -5.18
C ILE A 33 3.94 -5.24 -4.99
N LEU A 34 3.66 -4.73 -3.78
CA LEU A 34 3.82 -3.31 -3.44
C LEU A 34 5.27 -2.85 -3.62
N ALA A 35 6.24 -3.63 -3.12
CA ALA A 35 7.66 -3.32 -3.27
C ALA A 35 8.08 -3.28 -4.75
N GLY A 36 7.64 -4.26 -5.55
CA GLY A 36 7.90 -4.29 -6.99
C GLY A 36 7.31 -3.08 -7.72
N ALA A 37 6.05 -2.74 -7.44
CA ALA A 37 5.39 -1.59 -8.03
C ALA A 37 6.07 -0.26 -7.65
N MET A 38 6.48 -0.11 -6.39
CA MET A 38 7.23 1.05 -5.91
C MET A 38 8.57 1.21 -6.65
N LEU A 39 9.28 0.12 -6.89
CA LEU A 39 10.56 0.16 -7.61
C LEU A 39 10.35 0.61 -9.07
N VAL A 40 9.33 0.07 -9.75
CA VAL A 40 9.02 0.47 -11.14
C VAL A 40 8.68 1.97 -11.22
N VAL A 41 7.83 2.46 -10.32
CA VAL A 41 7.44 3.88 -10.34
C VAL A 41 8.60 4.79 -9.94
N LEU A 42 9.46 4.38 -9.02
CA LEU A 42 10.68 5.10 -8.70
C LEU A 42 11.59 5.25 -9.93
N VAL A 43 11.81 4.17 -10.69
CA VAL A 43 12.61 4.22 -11.92
C VAL A 43 11.97 5.16 -12.95
N MET A 44 10.64 5.10 -13.12
CA MET A 44 9.93 6.02 -14.02
C MET A 44 10.07 7.48 -13.59
N LEU A 45 9.98 7.79 -12.30
CA LEU A 45 10.20 9.13 -11.77
C LEU A 45 11.62 9.62 -12.01
N ILE A 46 12.63 8.77 -11.82
CA ILE A 46 14.03 9.12 -12.08
C ILE A 46 14.23 9.45 -13.56
N ILE A 47 13.69 8.64 -14.47
CA ILE A 47 13.80 8.86 -15.92
C ILE A 47 13.07 10.15 -16.34
N ALA A 48 11.85 10.36 -15.84
CA ALA A 48 11.07 11.56 -16.13
C ALA A 48 11.77 12.82 -15.57
N GLY A 49 12.23 12.78 -14.32
CA GLY A 49 12.96 13.87 -13.68
C GLY A 49 14.27 14.19 -14.40
N ALA A 50 15.08 13.17 -14.70
CA ALA A 50 16.35 13.34 -15.40
C ALA A 50 16.18 13.89 -16.83
N SER A 51 15.17 13.41 -17.56
CA SER A 51 14.91 13.87 -18.93
C SER A 51 14.40 15.32 -19.00
N LEU A 52 13.67 15.78 -17.99
CA LEU A 52 13.22 17.16 -17.89
C LEU A 52 14.34 18.09 -17.38
N ALA A 53 15.12 17.64 -16.39
CA ALA A 53 16.22 18.41 -15.80
C ALA A 53 17.42 18.58 -16.75
N PHE A 54 17.81 17.55 -17.49
CA PHE A 54 18.99 17.57 -18.35
C PHE A 54 18.62 17.71 -19.83
N ARG A 55 18.63 18.97 -20.31
CA ARG A 55 18.31 19.38 -21.68
C ARG A 55 19.20 18.79 -22.78
N GLY A 56 20.43 18.40 -22.46
CA GLY A 56 21.42 17.93 -23.46
C GLY A 56 21.60 16.42 -23.57
N ILE A 57 21.01 15.63 -22.67
CA ILE A 57 21.25 14.17 -22.57
C ILE A 57 20.04 13.36 -23.04
N ALA A 58 18.82 13.89 -22.90
CA ALA A 58 17.59 13.20 -23.26
C ALA A 58 17.16 13.50 -24.69
N SER A 59 16.83 12.46 -25.46
CA SER A 59 16.27 12.58 -26.81
C SER A 59 14.91 13.29 -26.79
N ASP A 60 14.58 14.04 -27.85
CA ASP A 60 13.32 14.81 -27.92
C ASP A 60 12.08 13.96 -27.69
N ARG A 61 12.08 12.71 -28.19
CA ARG A 61 11.01 11.73 -27.94
C ARG A 61 10.84 11.40 -26.45
N MET A 62 11.94 11.24 -25.70
CA MET A 62 11.90 10.94 -24.27
C MET A 62 11.34 12.13 -23.48
N ARG A 63 11.64 13.35 -23.90
CA ARG A 63 11.19 14.58 -23.23
C ARG A 63 9.71 14.86 -23.47
N THR A 64 9.22 14.65 -24.69
CA THR A 64 7.79 14.74 -24.98
C THR A 64 7.01 13.67 -24.20
N TRP A 65 7.50 12.43 -24.18
CA TRP A 65 6.90 11.36 -23.37
C TRP A 65 6.90 11.71 -21.88
N ALA A 66 8.03 12.17 -21.34
CA ALA A 66 8.14 12.56 -19.94
C ALA A 66 7.21 13.74 -19.61
N GLY A 67 7.12 14.76 -20.47
CA GLY A 67 6.23 15.90 -20.29
C GLY A 67 4.75 15.52 -20.30
N GLU A 68 4.35 14.58 -21.14
CA GLU A 68 2.96 14.10 -21.22
C GLU A 68 2.59 13.16 -20.07
N ASN A 69 3.54 12.31 -19.63
CA ASN A 69 3.28 11.28 -18.64
C ASN A 69 3.69 11.66 -17.22
N ILE A 70 4.43 12.76 -17.00
CA ILE A 70 4.92 13.14 -15.66
C ILE A 70 3.79 13.28 -14.63
N LEU A 71 2.66 13.87 -15.02
CA LEU A 71 1.51 14.03 -14.12
C LEU A 71 0.94 12.67 -13.72
N TRP A 72 0.79 11.75 -14.67
CA TRP A 72 0.32 10.39 -14.41
C TRP A 72 1.29 9.58 -13.55
N ILE A 73 2.59 9.72 -13.80
CA ILE A 73 3.65 9.07 -13.00
C ILE A 73 3.61 9.62 -11.57
N PHE A 74 3.42 10.94 -11.38
CA PHE A 74 3.28 11.55 -10.06
C PHE A 74 2.03 11.06 -9.32
N ILE A 75 0.89 10.97 -10.01
CA ILE A 75 -0.34 10.44 -9.43
C ILE A 75 -0.17 8.97 -9.04
N ALA A 76 0.42 8.15 -9.92
CA ALA A 76 0.72 6.75 -9.63
C ALA A 76 1.66 6.61 -8.42
N ALA A 77 2.68 7.46 -8.32
CA ALA A 77 3.60 7.50 -7.19
C ALA A 77 2.90 7.90 -5.88
N ALA A 78 2.02 8.90 -5.93
CA ALA A 78 1.25 9.34 -4.77
C ALA A 78 0.31 8.24 -4.28
N ILE A 79 -0.40 7.56 -5.19
CA ILE A 79 -1.32 6.47 -4.86
C ILE A 79 -0.55 5.26 -4.30
N LEU A 80 0.54 4.84 -4.95
CA LEU A 80 1.35 3.71 -4.47
C LEU A 80 2.05 4.02 -3.15
N GLY A 81 2.52 5.26 -2.98
CA GLY A 81 3.09 5.73 -1.71
C GLY A 81 2.05 5.74 -0.59
N ALA A 82 0.84 6.25 -0.85
CA ALA A 82 -0.26 6.23 0.10
C ALA A 82 -0.71 4.80 0.44
N ALA A 83 -0.85 3.93 -0.56
CA ALA A 83 -1.20 2.52 -0.37
C ALA A 83 -0.11 1.77 0.41
N SER A 84 1.17 2.01 0.13
CA SER A 84 2.29 1.43 0.86
C SER A 84 2.35 1.92 2.30
N GLY A 85 2.10 3.21 2.54
CA GLY A 85 2.03 3.80 3.88
C GLY A 85 0.85 3.25 4.69
N LEU A 86 -0.33 3.14 4.08
CA LEU A 86 -1.50 2.50 4.70
C LEU A 86 -1.24 1.01 4.98
N PHE A 87 -0.62 0.28 4.06
CA PHE A 87 -0.29 -1.12 4.27
C PHE A 87 0.73 -1.31 5.39
N ALA A 88 1.78 -0.48 5.44
CA ALA A 88 2.74 -0.49 6.53
C ALA A 88 2.08 -0.13 7.86
N TRP A 89 1.13 0.80 7.86
CA TRP A 89 0.31 1.15 9.02
C TRP A 89 -0.58 -0.02 9.45
N PHE A 90 -1.30 -0.68 8.54
CA PHE A 90 -2.11 -1.87 8.84
C PHE A 90 -1.28 -3.06 9.33
N VAL A 91 -0.06 -3.25 8.82
CA VAL A 91 0.85 -4.32 9.24
C VAL A 91 1.51 -4.04 10.60
N ASN A 92 1.80 -2.77 10.91
CA ASN A 92 2.30 -2.36 12.24
C ASN A 92 1.17 -2.00 13.21
N PHE A 93 -0.08 -2.10 12.79
CA PHE A 93 -1.24 -2.04 13.67
C PHE A 93 -1.27 -3.36 14.43
N ASP A 94 -0.61 -3.36 15.59
CA ASP A 94 -0.91 -4.31 16.64
C ASP A 94 -2.37 -4.07 17.04
N PHE A 95 -3.22 -5.07 16.84
CA PHE A 95 -4.64 -4.96 17.13
C PHE A 95 -4.92 -4.86 18.64
N GLY A 96 -3.90 -4.99 19.49
CA GLY A 96 -4.05 -4.77 20.93
C GLY A 96 -4.96 -5.81 21.59
N PHE A 97 -5.07 -6.98 20.96
CA PHE A 97 -5.61 -8.24 21.47
C PHE A 97 -4.71 -9.36 20.94
#